data_AF-A0A498I941-F1
#
_entry.id   AF-A0A498I941-F1
#
_cell.length_a   1.000
_cell.length_b   1.000
_cell.length_c   1.000
_cell.angle_alpha   90.00
_cell.angle_beta   90.00
_cell.angle_gamma   90.00
#
_symmetry.space_group_name_H-M   'P 1'
#
loop_
_entity.id
_entity.type
_entity.pdbx_description
1 polymer ?
#
loop_
_entity_poly.entity_id
_entity_poly.type
_entity_poly.pdbx_seq_one_letter_code
_entity_poly.pdbx_strand_id
1 'polypeptide(L)'
;MASCDGKLEVEVEVKSSAQKLWEALRDSTTVFPKAFPHDYKSIDVLEGDGKAVGSVRLIKYAEVSKETIDAVDEVGKAVAYKVIDGNLLKYYKSFKCTLTVTPKHHQGFCCQELPGARCLCFG
;
A
#
# COMPACT_ATOMS: atom_id res chain seq x y z
N MET A 1 1.64 -30.50 -14.74
CA MET A 1 2.68 -29.64 -14.14
C MET A 1 2.12 -29.07 -12.85
N ALA A 2 2.65 -29.45 -11.69
CA ALA A 2 2.19 -28.91 -10.41
C ALA A 2 2.44 -27.40 -10.36
N SER A 3 1.43 -26.64 -9.94
CA SER A 3 1.59 -25.23 -9.56
C SER A 3 2.13 -25.22 -8.13
N CYS A 4 3.32 -24.65 -7.92
CA CYS A 4 3.80 -24.36 -6.57
C CYS A 4 3.38 -22.93 -6.24
N ASP A 5 2.24 -22.79 -5.57
CA ASP A 5 1.72 -21.52 -5.11
C ASP A 5 2.32 -21.19 -3.74
N GLY A 6 2.92 -20.00 -3.62
CA GLY A 6 3.50 -19.49 -2.37
C GLY A 6 2.79 -18.20 -1.96
N LYS A 7 2.42 -18.10 -0.69
CA LYS A 7 1.83 -16.89 -0.10
C LYS A 7 2.73 -16.41 1.04
N LEU A 8 3.19 -15.17 0.97
CA LEU A 8 3.89 -14.47 2.05
C LEU A 8 2.99 -13.34 2.54
N GLU A 9 2.73 -13.30 3.84
CA GLU A 9 1.95 -12.26 4.48
C GLU A 9 2.84 -11.55 5.51
N VAL A 10 2.84 -10.23 5.47
CA VAL A 10 3.60 -9.39 6.40
C VAL A 10 2.68 -8.30 6.92
N GLU A 11 2.56 -8.21 8.23
CA GLU A 11 1.87 -7.11 8.90
C GLU A 11 2.90 -6.13 9.46
N VAL A 12 2.70 -4.84 9.20
CA VAL A 12 3.57 -3.77 9.69
C VAL A 12 2.73 -2.78 10.48
N GLU A 13 3.11 -2.53 11.73
CA GLU A 13 2.49 -1.49 12.54
C GLU A 13 3.06 -0.12 12.20
N VAL A 14 2.17 0.83 11.91
CA VAL A 14 2.53 2.22 11.63
C VAL A 14 1.91 3.16 12.66
N LYS A 15 2.61 4.25 12.97
CA LYS A 15 2.12 5.32 13.86
C LYS A 15 1.12 6.25 13.19
N SER A 16 1.02 6.23 11.86
CA SER A 16 0.10 7.09 11.10
C SER A 16 -1.32 6.54 11.11
N SER A 17 -2.32 7.42 10.93
CA SER A 17 -3.70 6.97 10.78
C SER A 17 -3.87 6.12 9.50
N ALA A 18 -4.82 5.18 9.55
CA ALA A 18 -5.15 4.32 8.42
C ALA A 18 -5.54 5.12 7.16
N GLN A 19 -6.24 6.25 7.34
CA GLN A 19 -6.59 7.13 6.23
C GLN A 19 -5.36 7.77 5.58
N LYS A 20 -4.45 8.35 6.38
CA LYS A 20 -3.24 9.00 5.86
C LYS A 20 -2.32 8.01 5.14
N LEU A 21 -2.19 6.78 5.66
CA LEU A 21 -1.42 5.74 4.98
C LEU A 21 -2.10 5.34 3.67
N TRP A 22 -3.43 5.17 3.66
CA TRP A 22 -4.17 4.84 2.45
C TRP A 22 -3.97 5.90 1.36
N GLU A 23 -4.16 7.17 1.67
CA GLU A 23 -3.93 8.28 0.73
C GLU A 23 -2.50 8.26 0.17
N ALA A 24 -1.49 8.03 1.03
CA ALA A 24 -0.10 7.90 0.59
C ALA A 24 0.16 6.68 -0.33
N LEU A 25 -0.53 5.56 -0.12
CA LEU A 25 -0.48 4.39 -1.02
C LEU A 25 -1.13 4.69 -2.36
N ARG A 26 -2.22 5.47 -2.38
CA ARG A 26 -2.87 5.89 -3.64
C ARG A 26 -2.02 6.89 -4.40
N ASP A 27 -1.28 7.75 -3.70
CA ASP A 27 -0.32 8.69 -4.28
C ASP A 27 1.09 8.12 -4.42
N SER A 28 1.24 6.78 -4.37
CA SER A 28 2.56 6.11 -4.33
C SER A 28 3.48 6.52 -5.47
N THR A 29 2.94 6.85 -6.65
CA THR A 29 3.71 7.30 -7.82
C THR A 29 4.56 8.54 -7.52
N THR A 30 4.10 9.40 -6.61
CA THR A 30 4.80 10.62 -6.20
C THR A 30 5.43 10.49 -4.83
N VAL A 31 4.79 9.76 -3.92
CA VAL A 31 5.22 9.65 -2.52
C VAL A 31 6.43 8.72 -2.39
N PHE A 32 6.43 7.56 -3.05
CA PHE A 32 7.46 6.55 -2.82
C PHE A 32 8.84 6.99 -3.32
N PRO A 33 9.00 7.55 -4.54
CA PRO A 33 10.30 8.04 -4.99
C PRO A 33 10.85 9.18 -4.11
N LYS A 34 9.99 9.97 -3.46
CA LYS A 34 10.40 11.04 -2.54
C LYS A 34 10.72 10.53 -1.15
N ALA A 35 9.94 9.58 -0.64
CA ALA A 35 10.11 9.01 0.69
C ALA A 35 11.26 8.00 0.76
N PHE A 36 11.48 7.25 -0.32
CA PHE A 36 12.47 6.17 -0.42
C PHE A 36 13.32 6.31 -1.70
N PRO A 37 14.05 7.42 -1.87
CA PRO A 37 14.80 7.69 -3.10
C PRO A 37 15.95 6.71 -3.36
N HIS A 38 16.44 6.04 -2.32
CA HIS A 38 17.46 5.00 -2.44
C HIS A 38 16.91 3.70 -3.06
N ASP A 39 15.61 3.45 -2.87
CA ASP A 39 14.94 2.23 -3.28
C ASP A 39 14.16 2.43 -4.60
N TYR A 40 13.31 3.46 -4.62
CA TYR A 40 12.46 3.81 -5.76
C TYR A 40 13.09 4.94 -6.57
N LYS A 41 13.58 4.61 -7.77
CA LYS A 41 14.10 5.61 -8.71
C LYS A 41 12.97 6.41 -9.36
N SER A 42 11.94 5.71 -9.84
CA SER A 42 10.72 6.33 -10.36
C SER A 42 9.56 5.33 -10.39
N ILE A 43 8.35 5.87 -10.48
CA ILE A 43 7.12 5.14 -10.75
C ILE A 43 6.41 5.91 -11.86
N ASP A 44 6.46 5.37 -13.07
CA ASP A 44 5.95 6.05 -14.26
C ASP A 44 4.59 5.43 -14.65
N VAL A 45 3.56 6.25 -14.86
CA VAL A 45 2.25 5.76 -15.33
C VAL A 45 2.30 5.63 -16.85
N LEU A 46 2.05 4.43 -17.37
CA LEU A 46 2.03 4.15 -18.81
C LEU A 46 0.62 4.21 -19.39
N GLU A 47 -0.37 3.73 -18.63
CA GLU A 47 -1.78 3.73 -19.02
C GLU A 47 -2.66 4.06 -17.80
N GLY A 48 -3.74 4.80 -18.04
CA GLY A 48 -4.68 5.23 -17.00
C GLY A 48 -4.13 6.36 -16.13
N ASP A 49 -4.55 6.39 -14.86
CA ASP A 49 -4.19 7.42 -13.88
C ASP A 49 -3.18 6.93 -12.82
N GLY A 50 -2.77 5.67 -12.91
CA GLY A 50 -1.85 5.02 -11.95
C GLY A 50 -2.50 4.57 -10.64
N LYS A 51 -3.82 4.74 -10.52
CA LYS A 51 -4.60 4.47 -9.30
C LYS A 51 -5.74 3.50 -9.58
N ALA A 52 -6.54 3.75 -10.60
CA ALA A 52 -7.71 2.96 -10.96
C ALA A 52 -7.33 1.56 -11.45
N VAL A 53 -8.26 0.63 -11.31
CA VAL A 53 -8.15 -0.73 -11.86
C VAL A 53 -7.88 -0.66 -13.37
N GLY A 54 -6.95 -1.48 -13.85
CA GLY A 54 -6.50 -1.48 -15.24
C GLY A 54 -5.38 -0.48 -15.54
N SER A 55 -5.04 0.44 -14.62
CA SER A 55 -3.87 1.31 -14.81
C SER A 55 -2.60 0.47 -14.90
N VAL A 56 -1.67 0.89 -15.77
CA VAL A 56 -0.37 0.23 -15.96
C VAL A 56 0.74 1.17 -15.51
N ARG A 57 1.64 0.65 -14.66
CA ARG A 57 2.76 1.39 -14.09
C ARG A 57 4.08 0.70 -14.37
N LEU A 58 5.12 1.50 -14.60
CA LEU A 58 6.51 1.07 -14.69
C LEU A 58 7.23 1.47 -13.40
N ILE A 59 7.60 0.48 -12.59
CA ILE A 59 8.27 0.66 -11.32
C ILE A 59 9.77 0.44 -11.52
N LYS A 60 10.58 1.39 -11.08
CA LYS A 60 12.04 1.26 -11.06
C LYS A 60 12.50 1.13 -9.60
N TYR A 61 12.36 -0.07 -9.05
CA TYR A 61 12.75 -0.43 -7.69
C TYR A 61 13.79 -1.54 -7.73
N ALA A 62 15.06 -1.20 -7.44
CA ALA A 62 16.26 -2.02 -7.72
C ALA A 62 16.41 -2.44 -9.20
N GLU A 63 15.44 -3.19 -9.72
CA GLU A 63 15.22 -3.56 -11.10
C GLU A 63 13.94 -2.92 -11.67
N VAL A 64 13.72 -3.05 -12.98
CA VAL A 64 12.54 -2.51 -13.66
C VAL A 64 11.45 -3.58 -13.73
N SER A 65 10.24 -3.23 -13.29
CA SER A 65 9.04 -4.07 -13.43
C SER A 65 7.86 -3.27 -13.96
N LYS A 66 6.99 -3.93 -14.73
CA LYS A 66 5.71 -3.38 -15.16
C LYS A 66 4.60 -4.11 -14.43
N GLU A 67 3.70 -3.35 -13.86
CA GLU A 67 2.57 -3.87 -13.11
C GLU A 67 1.26 -3.21 -13.52
N THR A 68 0.16 -3.90 -13.24
CA THR A 68 -1.19 -3.38 -13.42
C THR A 68 -1.97 -3.46 -12.12
N ILE A 69 -2.87 -2.50 -11.90
CA ILE A 69 -3.80 -2.53 -10.77
C ILE A 69 -4.92 -3.53 -11.07
N ASP A 70 -4.97 -4.62 -10.30
CA ASP A 70 -5.94 -5.71 -10.46
C ASP A 70 -7.25 -5.41 -9.72
N ALA A 71 -7.17 -4.80 -8.53
CA ALA A 71 -8.34 -4.44 -7.73
C ALA A 71 -8.05 -3.24 -6.82
N VAL A 72 -9.10 -2.47 -6.53
CA VAL A 72 -9.10 -1.39 -5.55
C VAL A 72 -10.41 -1.45 -4.76
N ASP A 73 -10.28 -1.45 -3.44
CA ASP A 73 -11.38 -1.26 -2.50
C ASP A 73 -11.08 -0.01 -1.67
N GLU A 74 -11.76 1.09 -1.98
CA GLU A 74 -11.61 2.37 -1.29
C GLU A 74 -12.22 2.34 0.12
N VAL A 75 -13.22 1.47 0.37
CA VAL A 75 -13.90 1.36 1.68
C VAL A 75 -13.07 0.50 2.62
N GLY A 76 -12.67 -0.69 2.16
CA GLY A 76 -11.80 -1.61 2.88
C GLY A 76 -10.32 -1.21 2.86
N LYS A 77 -9.95 -0.15 2.12
CA LYS A 77 -8.59 0.35 1.95
C LYS A 77 -7.62 -0.75 1.53
N ALA A 78 -8.00 -1.48 0.48
CA ALA A 78 -7.20 -2.55 -0.09
C ALA A 78 -6.91 -2.27 -1.58
N VAL A 79 -5.67 -2.51 -1.99
CA VAL A 79 -5.25 -2.45 -3.39
C VAL A 79 -4.48 -3.72 -3.75
N ALA A 80 -4.80 -4.30 -4.89
CA ALA A 80 -4.09 -5.43 -5.45
C ALA A 80 -3.45 -5.04 -6.78
N TYR A 81 -2.20 -5.45 -6.98
CA TYR A 81 -1.47 -5.27 -8.22
C TYR A 81 -0.83 -6.58 -8.66
N LYS A 82 -0.66 -6.71 -9.97
CA LYS A 82 -0.07 -7.87 -10.62
C LYS A 82 1.08 -7.43 -11.51
N VAL A 83 2.21 -8.12 -11.41
CA VAL A 83 3.33 -7.91 -12.32
C VAL A 83 2.99 -8.54 -13.67
N ILE A 84 3.10 -7.75 -14.73
CA ILE A 84 2.82 -8.16 -16.12
C ILE A 84 4.08 -8.23 -16.98
N ASP A 85 5.16 -7.56 -16.56
CA ASP A 85 6.48 -7.66 -17.20
C ASP A 85 7.60 -7.36 -16.17
N GLY A 86 8.80 -7.87 -16.41
CA GLY A 86 9.97 -7.67 -15.56
C GLY A 86 10.60 -8.95 -15.02
N ASN A 87 11.73 -8.80 -14.34
CA ASN A 87 12.57 -9.94 -13.93
C ASN A 87 11.89 -10.91 -12.97
N LEU A 88 10.92 -10.46 -12.17
CA LEU A 88 10.14 -11.34 -11.28
C LEU A 88 9.43 -12.48 -12.04
N LEU A 89 8.99 -12.24 -13.27
CA LEU A 89 8.29 -13.25 -14.07
C LEU A 89 9.22 -14.34 -14.64
N LYS A 90 10.54 -14.16 -14.54
CA LYS A 90 11.51 -15.22 -14.86
C LYS A 90 11.55 -16.31 -13.78
N TYR A 91 11.17 -15.95 -12.54
CA TYR A 91 11.18 -16.83 -11.38
C TYR A 91 9.78 -17.33 -11.02
N TYR A 92 8.75 -16.53 -11.28
CA TYR A 92 7.35 -16.85 -10.95
C TYR A 92 6.45 -16.76 -12.19
N LYS A 93 5.57 -17.73 -12.41
CA LYS A 93 4.58 -17.69 -13.51
C LYS A 93 3.62 -16.49 -13.38
N SER A 94 3.32 -16.11 -12.15
CA SER A 94 2.52 -14.95 -11.81
C SER A 94 2.95 -14.40 -10.46
N PHE A 95 3.01 -13.08 -10.33
CA PHE A 95 3.28 -12.42 -9.08
C PHE A 95 2.17 -11.40 -8.80
N LYS A 96 1.47 -11.58 -7.69
CA LYS A 96 0.40 -10.70 -7.22
C LYS A 96 0.72 -10.22 -5.82
N CYS A 97 0.50 -8.95 -5.56
CA CYS A 97 0.61 -8.36 -4.25
C CYS A 97 -0.68 -7.66 -3.89
N THR A 98 -1.10 -7.83 -2.64
CA THR A 98 -2.25 -7.15 -2.06
C THR A 98 -1.77 -6.38 -0.84
N LEU A 99 -2.10 -5.10 -0.79
CA LEU A 99 -1.85 -4.22 0.34
C LEU A 99 -3.19 -3.84 0.94
N THR A 100 -3.35 -4.04 2.24
CA THR A 100 -4.56 -3.69 2.98
C THR A 100 -4.18 -2.82 4.16
N VAL A 101 -4.89 -1.70 4.34
CA VAL A 101 -4.68 -0.78 5.46
C VAL A 101 -5.82 -0.91 6.45
N THR A 102 -5.55 -1.58 7.58
CA THR A 102 -6.51 -1.73 8.66
C THR A 102 -6.23 -0.72 9.78
N PRO A 103 -7.26 -0.04 10.32
CA PRO A 103 -7.09 0.73 11.55
C PRO A 103 -6.78 -0.24 12.70
N LYS A 104 -5.68 0.00 13.42
CA LYS A 104 -5.53 -0.61 14.74
C LYS A 104 -6.56 0.03 15.66
N HIS A 105 -7.51 -0.77 16.14
CA HIS A 105 -8.41 -0.33 17.20
C HIS A 105 -7.52 -0.07 18.42
N HIS A 106 -7.31 1.21 18.75
CA HIS A 106 -6.73 1.55 20.03
C HIS A 106 -7.75 1.08 21.07
N GLN A 107 -7.44 0.02 21.83
CA GLN A 107 -8.07 -0.21 23.12
C GLN A 107 -7.91 1.10 23.89
N GLY A 108 -9.04 1.65 24.34
CA GLY A 108 -9.16 3.05 24.66
C GLY A 108 -8.06 3.57 25.59
N PHE A 109 -7.70 4.83 25.39
CA PHE A 109 -7.52 5.69 26.54
C PHE A 109 -8.89 5.80 27.21
N CYS A 110 -9.26 4.78 27.99
CA CYS A 110 -10.12 4.99 29.14
C CYS A 110 -9.43 6.11 29.93
N CYS A 111 -10.19 7.14 30.30
CA CYS A 111 -9.75 8.20 31.18
C CYS A 111 -8.84 7.61 32.27
N GLN A 112 -7.54 7.92 32.22
CA GLN A 112 -6.86 8.07 33.50
C GLN A 112 -7.38 9.39 34.03
N GLU A 113 -8.45 9.27 34.83
CA GLU A 113 -8.91 10.31 35.73
C GLU A 113 -7.70 10.76 36.55
N LEU A 114 -7.04 11.82 36.10
CA LEU A 114 -6.28 12.65 37.02
C LEU A 114 -7.34 13.47 37.78
N PRO A 115 -7.37 13.40 39.13
CA PRO A 115 -8.32 14.19 39.90
C PRO A 115 -8.05 15.68 39.63
N GLY A 116 -8.95 16.33 38.89
CA GLY A 116 -8.94 17.79 38.70
C GLY A 116 -8.97 18.33 37.27
N ALA A 117 -8.93 17.52 36.21
CA ALA A 117 -8.98 18.04 34.83
C ALA A 117 -10.42 18.06 34.28
N ARG A 118 -10.99 19.27 34.11
CA ARG A 118 -12.25 19.47 33.38
C ARG A 118 -12.07 19.08 31.91
N CYS A 119 -12.90 18.17 31.42
CA CYS A 119 -13.06 17.92 29.99
C CYS A 119 -13.49 19.20 29.27
N LEU A 120 -12.73 19.62 28.27
CA LEU A 120 -13.18 20.56 27.25
C LEU A 120 -13.43 19.77 25.96
N CYS A 121 -14.68 19.34 25.78
CA CYS A 121 -15.17 19.03 24.44
C CYS A 121 -15.51 20.38 23.80
N PHE A 122 -14.73 20.82 22.81
CA PHE A 122 -15.20 21.85 21.88
C PHE A 122 -16.01 21.14 20.79
N GLY A 123 -17.26 21.58 20.63
CA GLY A 123 -18.19 21.11 19.60
C GLY A 123 -17.98 21.78 18.26
#